data_AF-Q1RIH1-F1
#
_entry.id   AF-Q1RIH1-F1
#
_cell.length_a   1.000
_cell.length_b   1.000
_cell.length_c   1.000
_cell.angle_alpha   90.00
_cell.angle_beta   90.00
_cell.angle_gamma   90.00
#
_symmetry.space_group_name_H-M   'P 1'
#
loop_
_entity.id
_entity.type
_entity.pdbx_description
1 polymer ?
#
loop_
_entity_poly.entity_id
_entity_poly.type
_entity_poly.pdbx_seq_one_letter_code
_entity_poly.pdbx_strand_id
1 'polypeptide(L)'
;MNIADGKKITGTIDSQNVLSTIINLAGNNEITGAITNATTINFNGANIKLDSAVNSTNFVVANDGATAIVTGLMTGDLGYNAAGSVTATGGLAGNINYNDNNGTFTLGAGKTLTGSAISTGGRSGTFVFVGDGTVTENLGIDGAGLTQIIFNGTDVVQGGVDATTLTVNTGANATIAGVTTGSAVYAGAGNLTSTGNFTGGVDFKSKGGTFTLGADSKLTGTVTNGNNATVIALGNGSITGAITGLNTLEFSGGTGTTLNLSDIINTSINSNITNITYTNSTNASGTINVNTDLTAGTVTFNAGNADGGTIIINAPSTIGLVANAANGTIQIKLGGSLTISDPSAGTINEVDIADGTTYTIDAKGNNVNLFQNGEKIVFQGENSELDLINTGTTDGKFTLYANLNPSSINPTTPPDIYGIVRVSSTPNGLTIDNNDATIRTIGQDSTHRLKEFIVDDTEGVFRSTQQCRHGTTLIRHRITLTQLTFTY
;
A
#
# COMPACT_ATOMS: atom_id res chain seq x y z
N MET A 1 38.24 -12.88 36.56
CA MET A 1 38.21 -11.69 37.43
C MET A 1 36.78 -11.45 37.88
N ASN A 2 36.53 -11.29 39.18
CA ASN A 2 35.20 -10.94 39.71
C ASN A 2 35.24 -9.50 40.21
N ILE A 3 34.44 -8.62 39.61
CA ILE A 3 34.31 -7.23 40.01
C ILE A 3 33.04 -7.12 40.86
N ALA A 4 33.23 -6.89 42.15
CA ALA A 4 32.15 -6.76 43.13
C ALA A 4 31.26 -5.54 42.83
N ASP A 5 30.13 -5.41 43.53
CA ASP A 5 29.20 -4.29 43.34
C ASP A 5 29.84 -2.93 43.67
N GLY A 6 29.45 -1.89 42.94
CA GLY A 6 29.80 -0.50 43.27
C GLY A 6 31.26 -0.13 43.01
N LYS A 7 31.99 -0.87 42.16
CA LYS A 7 33.41 -0.59 41.90
C LYS A 7 33.58 0.37 40.74
N LYS A 8 34.55 1.27 40.91
CA LYS A 8 35.05 2.15 39.85
C LYS A 8 36.46 1.72 39.45
N ILE A 9 36.67 1.46 38.16
CA ILE A 9 37.98 1.08 37.60
C ILE A 9 38.33 2.07 36.50
N THR A 10 39.45 2.76 36.65
CA THR A 10 39.86 3.83 35.71
C THR A 10 40.98 3.43 34.76
N GLY A 11 41.70 2.34 35.06
CA GLY A 11 42.77 1.81 34.20
C GLY A 11 42.26 0.77 33.20
N THR A 12 43.07 0.50 32.17
CA THR A 12 42.81 -0.59 31.21
C THR A 12 42.80 -1.94 31.93
N ILE A 13 41.79 -2.75 31.67
CA ILE A 13 41.78 -4.16 32.05
C ILE A 13 42.29 -4.95 30.84
N ASP A 14 43.56 -5.36 30.90
CA ASP A 14 44.17 -6.13 29.82
C ASP A 14 44.41 -7.58 30.25
N SER A 15 43.87 -8.51 29.49
CA SER A 15 43.87 -9.95 29.76
C SER A 15 44.90 -10.72 28.94
N GLN A 16 46.02 -10.10 28.55
CA GLN A 16 47.10 -10.78 27.82
C GLN A 16 47.62 -12.02 28.57
N ASN A 17 47.94 -13.09 27.82
CA ASN A 17 48.62 -14.32 28.28
C ASN A 17 47.81 -15.31 29.14
N VAL A 18 46.48 -15.35 29.02
CA VAL A 18 45.65 -16.36 29.69
C VAL A 18 44.75 -17.07 28.67
N LEU A 19 44.78 -18.41 28.65
CA LEU A 19 44.03 -19.26 27.71
C LEU A 19 42.50 -19.06 27.77
N SER A 20 41.98 -18.51 28.88
CA SER A 20 40.59 -18.11 29.03
C SER A 20 40.48 -17.06 30.13
N THR A 21 39.88 -15.90 29.83
CA THR A 21 39.60 -14.85 30.81
C THR A 21 38.12 -14.54 30.89
N ILE A 22 37.53 -14.89 32.04
CA ILE A 22 36.15 -14.56 32.38
C ILE A 22 36.15 -13.35 33.32
N ILE A 23 35.46 -12.27 32.95
CA ILE A 23 35.22 -11.10 33.78
C ILE A 23 33.75 -11.10 34.21
N ASN A 24 33.49 -11.24 35.50
CA ASN A 24 32.16 -11.18 36.08
C ASN A 24 31.91 -9.78 36.65
N LEU A 25 30.92 -9.08 36.12
CA LEU A 25 30.54 -7.73 36.55
C LEU A 25 29.28 -7.80 37.42
N ALA A 26 29.40 -7.53 38.71
CA ALA A 26 28.25 -7.27 39.58
C ALA A 26 27.61 -5.90 39.26
N GLY A 27 26.66 -5.45 40.07
CA GLY A 27 25.95 -4.20 39.81
C GLY A 27 26.77 -2.93 40.08
N ASN A 28 26.21 -1.79 39.68
CA ASN A 28 26.67 -0.43 39.99
C ASN A 28 28.16 -0.18 39.68
N ASN A 29 28.69 -0.86 38.68
CA ASN A 29 30.10 -0.77 38.30
C ASN A 29 30.31 0.31 37.24
N GLU A 30 31.38 1.10 37.39
CA GLU A 30 31.81 2.09 36.39
C GLU A 30 33.26 1.79 35.98
N ILE A 31 33.45 1.31 34.75
CA ILE A 31 34.77 1.02 34.19
C ILE A 31 35.05 2.03 33.08
N THR A 32 35.98 2.94 33.33
CA THR A 32 36.31 4.01 32.38
C THR A 32 37.49 3.67 31.47
N GLY A 33 38.32 2.70 31.85
CA GLY A 33 39.40 2.18 31.01
C GLY A 33 38.90 1.14 30.01
N ALA A 34 39.67 0.94 28.93
CA ALA A 34 39.35 -0.11 27.95
C ALA A 34 39.45 -1.50 28.56
N ILE A 35 38.68 -2.46 28.03
CA ILE A 35 38.86 -3.88 28.33
C ILE A 35 39.35 -4.56 27.06
N THR A 36 40.49 -5.24 27.15
CA THR A 36 41.12 -5.92 26.00
C THR A 36 41.40 -7.39 26.30
N ASN A 37 41.29 -8.22 25.26
CA ASN A 37 41.65 -9.64 25.27
C ASN A 37 40.84 -10.49 26.28
N ALA A 38 39.61 -10.10 26.60
CA ALA A 38 38.72 -10.94 27.41
C ALA A 38 38.19 -12.12 26.56
N THR A 39 37.99 -13.29 27.15
CA THR A 39 37.25 -14.38 26.48
C THR A 39 35.75 -14.25 26.71
N THR A 40 35.37 -13.92 27.94
CA THR A 40 33.97 -13.74 28.34
C THR A 40 33.81 -12.58 29.30
N ILE A 41 32.81 -11.74 29.07
CA ILE A 41 32.37 -10.71 30.02
C ILE A 41 30.91 -10.99 30.37
N ASN A 42 30.65 -11.27 31.65
CA ASN A 42 29.31 -11.54 32.16
C ASN A 42 28.74 -10.29 32.84
N PHE A 43 27.60 -9.82 32.34
CA PHE A 43 26.77 -8.80 32.98
C PHE A 43 25.86 -9.48 34.00
N ASN A 44 26.26 -9.48 35.28
CA ASN A 44 25.54 -10.19 36.36
C ASN A 44 24.63 -9.25 37.18
N GLY A 45 24.80 -7.93 37.11
CA GLY A 45 24.05 -6.98 37.92
C GLY A 45 23.53 -5.77 37.13
N ALA A 46 22.74 -4.93 37.81
CA ALA A 46 22.18 -3.71 37.24
C ALA A 46 23.21 -2.56 37.24
N ASN A 47 23.01 -1.56 36.38
CA ASN A 47 23.76 -0.30 36.32
C ASN A 47 25.26 -0.50 36.07
N ILE A 48 25.61 -1.42 35.18
CA ILE A 48 26.99 -1.60 34.70
C ILE A 48 27.26 -0.55 33.62
N LYS A 49 28.33 0.21 33.76
CA LYS A 49 28.73 1.27 32.84
C LYS A 49 30.16 1.06 32.38
N LEU A 50 30.35 0.90 31.07
CA LEU A 50 31.65 0.70 30.42
C LEU A 50 31.90 1.88 29.46
N ASP A 51 32.79 2.80 29.82
CA ASP A 51 32.94 4.09 29.12
C ASP A 51 33.96 4.11 27.97
N SER A 52 34.62 2.97 27.74
CA SER A 52 35.67 2.79 26.74
C SER A 52 35.38 1.58 25.87
N ALA A 53 36.21 1.36 24.83
CA ALA A 53 36.12 0.17 23.99
C ALA A 53 36.25 -1.12 24.81
N VAL A 54 35.45 -2.12 24.47
CA VAL A 54 35.36 -3.39 25.20
C VAL A 54 35.50 -4.52 24.18
N ASN A 55 36.61 -5.27 24.27
CA ASN A 55 36.90 -6.40 23.40
C ASN A 55 36.83 -7.71 24.21
N SER A 56 35.88 -8.55 23.85
CA SER A 56 35.71 -9.91 24.37
C SER A 56 35.41 -10.86 23.22
N THR A 57 35.67 -12.16 23.36
CA THR A 57 35.06 -13.12 22.42
C THR A 57 33.54 -13.17 22.63
N ASN A 58 33.10 -13.21 23.89
CA ASN A 58 31.70 -13.31 24.25
C ASN A 58 31.31 -12.28 25.32
N PHE A 59 30.13 -11.71 25.19
CA PHE A 59 29.39 -10.99 26.22
C PHE A 59 28.19 -11.84 26.61
N VAL A 60 27.88 -11.91 27.90
CA VAL A 60 26.74 -12.70 28.40
C VAL A 60 25.89 -11.86 29.35
N VAL A 61 24.61 -11.72 29.02
CA VAL A 61 23.61 -11.22 29.96
C VAL A 61 23.16 -12.39 30.82
N ALA A 62 23.60 -12.41 32.07
CA ALA A 62 23.49 -13.61 32.92
C ALA A 62 22.27 -13.62 33.86
N ASN A 63 21.64 -12.46 34.09
CA ASN A 63 20.50 -12.32 35.01
C ASN A 63 19.42 -11.39 34.45
N ASP A 64 18.16 -11.61 34.83
CA ASP A 64 17.01 -10.83 34.34
C ASP A 64 17.10 -9.34 34.71
N GLY A 65 17.70 -9.02 35.85
CA GLY A 65 17.91 -7.65 36.31
C GLY A 65 19.22 -7.02 35.82
N ALA A 66 20.00 -7.71 34.98
CA ALA A 66 21.25 -7.16 34.49
C ALA A 66 20.98 -6.00 33.53
N THR A 67 21.63 -4.86 33.75
CA THR A 67 21.56 -3.71 32.86
C THR A 67 22.95 -3.15 32.61
N ALA A 68 23.34 -3.04 31.35
CA ALA A 68 24.64 -2.55 30.95
C ALA A 68 24.52 -1.41 29.93
N ILE A 69 25.32 -0.36 30.11
CA ILE A 69 25.52 0.73 29.15
C ILE A 69 26.99 0.71 28.74
N VAL A 70 27.25 0.53 27.46
CA VAL A 70 28.60 0.49 26.89
C VAL A 70 28.74 1.63 25.89
N THR A 71 29.60 2.61 26.21
CA THR A 71 29.74 3.80 25.37
C THR A 71 30.82 3.67 24.31
N GLY A 72 31.82 2.84 24.55
CA GLY A 72 32.77 2.43 23.51
C GLY A 72 32.21 1.34 22.59
N LEU A 73 32.92 1.06 21.51
CA LEU A 73 32.59 -0.06 20.63
C LEU A 73 32.73 -1.38 21.40
N MET A 74 31.69 -2.21 21.34
CA MET A 74 31.75 -3.61 21.74
C MET A 74 32.29 -4.43 20.57
N THR A 75 33.29 -5.28 20.80
CA THR A 75 33.77 -6.26 19.82
C THR A 75 33.65 -7.64 20.45
N GLY A 76 32.90 -8.54 19.81
CA GLY A 76 32.53 -9.86 20.34
C GLY A 76 31.05 -10.18 20.17
N ASP A 77 30.67 -11.45 20.33
CA ASP A 77 29.27 -11.88 20.25
C ASP A 77 28.55 -11.66 21.59
N LEU A 78 27.27 -11.29 21.55
CA LEU A 78 26.43 -11.06 22.73
C LEU A 78 25.36 -12.15 22.86
N GLY A 79 25.42 -12.92 23.94
CA GLY A 79 24.40 -13.90 24.31
C GLY A 79 23.53 -13.44 25.48
N TYR A 80 22.22 -13.67 25.39
CA TYR A 80 21.31 -13.54 26.53
C TYR A 80 21.06 -14.92 27.11
N ASN A 81 21.42 -15.12 28.38
CA ASN A 81 21.02 -16.29 29.17
C ASN A 81 19.86 -15.95 30.14
N ALA A 82 19.41 -14.70 30.10
CA ALA A 82 18.38 -14.12 30.95
C ALA A 82 17.81 -12.84 30.32
N ALA A 83 16.68 -12.33 30.81
CA ALA A 83 15.92 -11.21 30.22
C ALA A 83 16.47 -9.79 30.51
N GLY A 84 17.77 -9.66 30.80
CA GLY A 84 18.40 -8.36 31.07
C GLY A 84 18.52 -7.46 29.83
N SER A 85 19.17 -6.30 29.99
CA SER A 85 19.33 -5.31 28.93
C SER A 85 20.77 -4.84 28.70
N VAL A 86 21.09 -4.58 27.44
CA VAL A 86 22.37 -3.98 27.02
C VAL A 86 22.09 -2.81 26.09
N THR A 87 22.62 -1.65 26.43
CA THR A 87 22.64 -0.45 25.60
C THR A 87 24.05 -0.21 25.07
N ALA A 88 24.26 -0.43 23.77
CA ALA A 88 25.54 -0.23 23.10
C ALA A 88 25.56 1.13 22.39
N THR A 89 25.90 2.20 23.12
CA THR A 89 25.95 3.55 22.50
C THR A 89 27.17 3.75 21.60
N GLY A 90 28.17 2.85 21.67
CA GLY A 90 29.31 2.79 20.75
C GLY A 90 29.13 1.84 19.57
N GLY A 91 28.02 1.10 19.49
CA GLY A 91 27.80 0.04 18.50
C GLY A 91 28.33 -1.33 18.94
N LEU A 92 28.09 -2.35 18.10
CA LEU A 92 28.51 -3.72 18.33
C LEU A 92 29.09 -4.32 17.04
N ALA A 93 30.34 -4.77 17.12
CA ALA A 93 30.98 -5.58 16.09
C ALA A 93 30.94 -7.07 16.50
N GLY A 94 29.88 -7.75 16.10
CA GLY A 94 29.59 -9.14 16.45
C GLY A 94 28.11 -9.48 16.28
N ASN A 95 27.73 -10.70 16.64
CA ASN A 95 26.35 -11.17 16.58
C ASN A 95 25.64 -11.04 17.93
N ILE A 96 24.31 -11.11 17.90
CA ILE A 96 23.47 -11.20 19.09
C ILE A 96 22.65 -12.49 19.03
N ASN A 97 22.58 -13.23 20.14
CA ASN A 97 21.65 -14.33 20.31
C ASN A 97 20.86 -14.19 21.61
N TYR A 98 19.53 -14.07 21.52
CA TYR A 98 18.64 -13.97 22.66
C TYR A 98 18.42 -15.31 23.40
N ASN A 99 18.73 -16.45 22.78
CA ASN A 99 18.56 -17.81 23.34
C ASN A 99 17.22 -18.04 24.06
N ASP A 100 16.10 -17.64 23.44
CA ASP A 100 14.76 -17.74 24.03
C ASP A 100 14.56 -16.93 25.32
N ASN A 101 15.37 -15.89 25.53
CA ASN A 101 15.19 -14.93 26.62
C ASN A 101 14.67 -13.62 26.07
N ASN A 102 13.69 -13.03 26.76
CA ASN A 102 13.10 -11.76 26.35
C ASN A 102 13.95 -10.55 26.78
N GLY A 103 15.26 -10.63 26.52
CA GLY A 103 16.21 -9.56 26.77
C GLY A 103 16.03 -8.39 25.79
N THR A 104 16.64 -7.26 26.13
CA THR A 104 16.58 -6.04 25.31
C THR A 104 17.96 -5.59 24.89
N PHE A 105 18.22 -5.53 23.59
CA PHE A 105 19.38 -4.83 23.04
C PHE A 105 18.97 -3.47 22.49
N THR A 106 19.75 -2.44 22.84
CA THR A 106 19.54 -1.07 22.38
C THR A 106 20.79 -0.56 21.65
N LEU A 107 20.65 -0.25 20.37
CA LEU A 107 21.70 0.32 19.53
C LEU A 107 21.68 1.85 19.62
N GLY A 108 22.82 2.46 19.95
CA GLY A 108 22.95 3.91 20.00
C GLY A 108 22.74 4.59 18.65
N ALA A 109 22.35 5.86 18.69
CA ALA A 109 22.18 6.67 17.47
C ALA A 109 23.51 6.86 16.71
N GLY A 110 23.43 6.83 15.39
CA GLY A 110 24.53 6.83 14.44
C GLY A 110 25.45 5.60 14.53
N LYS A 111 25.00 4.47 15.09
CA LYS A 111 25.85 3.28 15.31
C LYS A 111 25.43 2.08 14.47
N THR A 112 26.33 1.11 14.43
CA THR A 112 26.20 -0.10 13.63
C THR A 112 26.26 -1.33 14.51
N LEU A 113 25.37 -2.29 14.23
CA LEU A 113 25.57 -3.71 14.50
C LEU A 113 26.15 -4.35 13.22
N THR A 114 27.38 -4.87 13.28
CA THR A 114 28.02 -5.45 12.09
C THR A 114 27.67 -6.92 11.85
N GLY A 115 26.84 -7.52 12.69
CA GLY A 115 26.39 -8.90 12.58
C GLY A 115 24.87 -9.01 12.58
N SER A 116 24.37 -10.21 12.87
CA SER A 116 22.95 -10.50 13.00
C SER A 116 22.46 -10.41 14.45
N ALA A 117 21.14 -10.30 14.65
CA ALA A 117 20.53 -10.51 15.96
C ALA A 117 19.42 -11.55 15.85
N ILE A 118 19.58 -12.70 16.49
CA ILE A 118 18.68 -13.85 16.39
C ILE A 118 18.19 -14.31 17.76
N SER A 119 17.21 -15.21 17.79
CA SER A 119 16.86 -15.97 18.99
C SER A 119 16.84 -17.47 18.67
N THR A 120 17.72 -18.25 19.29
CA THR A 120 17.70 -19.71 19.20
C THR A 120 16.78 -20.31 20.26
N GLY A 121 16.07 -21.39 19.95
CA GLY A 121 15.21 -22.12 20.89
C GLY A 121 13.75 -21.64 20.95
N GLY A 122 13.51 -20.35 20.77
CA GLY A 122 12.17 -19.77 20.75
C GLY A 122 12.14 -18.30 20.33
N ARG A 123 10.94 -17.79 20.05
CA ARG A 123 10.73 -16.43 19.52
C ARG A 123 10.76 -15.41 20.65
N SER A 124 11.90 -14.74 20.79
CA SER A 124 12.20 -13.89 21.96
C SER A 124 13.10 -12.71 21.58
N GLY A 125 13.13 -11.70 22.44
CA GLY A 125 14.07 -10.59 22.34
C GLY A 125 13.47 -9.33 21.72
N THR A 126 13.94 -8.19 22.22
CA THR A 126 13.58 -6.85 21.74
C THR A 126 14.81 -6.11 21.25
N PHE A 127 14.81 -5.73 19.97
CA PHE A 127 15.86 -4.89 19.37
C PHE A 127 15.37 -3.45 19.23
N VAL A 128 16.14 -2.48 19.72
CA VAL A 128 15.77 -1.06 19.71
C VAL A 128 16.84 -0.23 19.02
N PHE A 129 16.44 0.54 18.00
CA PHE A 129 17.22 1.68 17.52
C PHE A 129 16.88 2.91 18.37
N VAL A 130 17.84 3.60 18.98
CA VAL A 130 17.54 4.83 19.77
C VAL A 130 17.24 6.03 18.86
N GLY A 131 17.91 6.06 17.71
CA GLY A 131 17.77 6.96 16.57
C GLY A 131 18.47 6.28 15.40
N ASP A 132 18.93 7.03 14.39
CA ASP A 132 19.59 6.47 13.20
C ASP A 132 20.53 5.31 13.54
N GLY A 133 20.39 4.16 12.89
CA GLY A 133 21.31 3.06 13.12
C GLY A 133 21.30 2.05 11.99
N THR A 134 22.35 1.25 11.92
CA THR A 134 22.54 0.28 10.84
C THR A 134 22.73 -1.12 11.40
N VAL A 135 22.03 -2.09 10.84
CA VAL A 135 22.32 -3.53 10.99
C VAL A 135 22.78 -4.04 9.63
N THR A 136 24.00 -4.56 9.55
CA THR A 136 24.58 -4.99 8.26
C THR A 136 24.10 -6.37 7.80
N GLU A 137 23.49 -7.14 8.70
CA GLU A 137 22.93 -8.47 8.40
C GLU A 137 21.44 -8.56 8.79
N ASN A 138 20.98 -9.75 9.16
CA ASN A 138 19.59 -10.07 9.46
C ASN A 138 19.19 -9.71 10.91
N LEU A 139 17.91 -9.41 11.11
CA LEU A 139 17.27 -9.42 12.44
C LEU A 139 16.22 -10.54 12.50
N GLY A 140 16.42 -11.52 13.37
CA GLY A 140 15.49 -12.61 13.65
C GLY A 140 15.49 -13.79 12.67
N ILE A 141 15.87 -13.55 11.40
CA ILE A 141 16.07 -14.61 10.41
C ILE A 141 17.18 -15.57 10.88
N ASP A 142 17.12 -16.83 10.44
CA ASP A 142 17.99 -17.95 10.83
C ASP A 142 17.82 -18.42 12.29
N GLY A 143 17.03 -17.69 13.09
CA GLY A 143 16.53 -18.12 14.39
C GLY A 143 15.05 -18.48 14.36
N ALA A 144 14.43 -18.49 15.55
CA ALA A 144 12.99 -18.63 15.71
C ALA A 144 12.23 -17.30 15.57
N GLY A 145 12.91 -16.21 15.18
CA GLY A 145 12.39 -14.84 15.10
C GLY A 145 12.52 -14.04 16.39
N LEU A 146 12.39 -12.71 16.29
CA LEU A 146 12.34 -11.80 17.44
C LEU A 146 10.90 -11.53 17.89
N THR A 147 10.73 -11.08 19.14
CA THR A 147 9.42 -10.60 19.59
C THR A 147 9.13 -9.22 18.99
N GLN A 148 10.10 -8.31 19.08
CA GLN A 148 9.89 -6.92 18.67
C GLN A 148 11.16 -6.27 18.11
N ILE A 149 10.96 -5.42 17.10
CA ILE A 149 11.95 -4.45 16.63
C ILE A 149 11.32 -3.06 16.72
N ILE A 150 12.03 -2.09 17.24
CA ILE A 150 11.56 -0.71 17.42
C ILE A 150 12.43 0.24 16.61
N PHE A 151 11.80 0.97 15.68
CA PHE A 151 12.42 1.98 14.83
C PHE A 151 12.13 3.38 15.36
N ASN A 152 13.18 4.21 15.48
CA ASN A 152 13.11 5.57 16.03
C ASN A 152 13.87 6.62 15.20
N GLY A 153 14.59 6.21 14.14
CA GLY A 153 15.34 7.13 13.28
C GLY A 153 15.43 6.66 11.84
N THR A 154 16.44 7.15 11.11
CA THR A 154 16.77 6.68 9.76
C THR A 154 17.49 5.32 9.85
N ASP A 155 16.72 4.31 10.24
CA ASP A 155 17.22 2.99 10.59
C ASP A 155 17.36 2.13 9.33
N VAL A 156 18.47 1.41 9.19
CA VAL A 156 18.74 0.56 8.03
C VAL A 156 19.02 -0.85 8.48
N VAL A 157 18.24 -1.80 7.97
CA VAL A 157 18.54 -3.25 8.06
C VAL A 157 18.88 -3.72 6.65
N GLN A 158 20.16 -4.04 6.43
CA GLN A 158 20.65 -4.48 5.12
C GLN A 158 20.25 -5.93 4.79
N GLY A 159 19.98 -6.75 5.82
CA GLY A 159 19.40 -8.08 5.67
C GLY A 159 17.88 -8.09 5.70
N GLY A 160 17.32 -9.28 5.93
CA GLY A 160 15.89 -9.46 6.18
C GLY A 160 15.53 -9.42 7.66
N VAL A 161 14.22 -9.42 7.92
CA VAL A 161 13.62 -9.34 9.24
C VAL A 161 12.63 -10.48 9.48
N ASP A 162 12.71 -11.14 10.64
CA ASP A 162 11.63 -11.97 11.19
C ASP A 162 11.34 -11.57 12.63
N ALA A 163 10.21 -10.88 12.85
CA ALA A 163 9.76 -10.46 14.17
C ALA A 163 8.23 -10.54 14.28
N THR A 164 7.68 -10.70 15.49
CA THR A 164 6.21 -10.61 15.65
C THR A 164 5.71 -9.20 15.35
N THR A 165 6.40 -8.17 15.87
CA THR A 165 5.99 -6.78 15.71
C THR A 165 7.16 -5.88 15.33
N LEU A 166 6.96 -5.09 14.29
CA LEU A 166 7.83 -4.00 13.89
C LEU A 166 7.15 -2.70 14.33
N THR A 167 7.66 -2.07 15.39
CA THR A 167 7.08 -0.81 15.92
C THR A 167 7.70 0.38 15.20
N VAL A 168 6.85 1.20 14.59
CA VAL A 168 7.25 2.42 13.88
C VAL A 168 6.82 3.63 14.70
N ASN A 169 7.77 4.35 15.29
CA ASN A 169 7.50 5.54 16.10
C ASN A 169 7.48 6.82 15.26
N THR A 170 7.01 7.92 15.85
CA THR A 170 7.08 9.26 15.24
C THR A 170 8.52 9.61 14.87
N GLY A 171 8.75 10.05 13.63
CA GLY A 171 10.08 10.44 13.15
C GLY A 171 10.96 9.28 12.69
N ALA A 172 10.53 8.02 12.86
CA ALA A 172 11.20 6.88 12.23
C ALA A 172 11.17 7.01 10.71
N ASN A 173 12.25 6.62 10.06
CA ASN A 173 12.39 6.55 8.61
C ASN A 173 13.20 5.29 8.25
N ALA A 174 12.62 4.14 8.56
CA ALA A 174 13.31 2.86 8.49
C ALA A 174 13.29 2.26 7.08
N THR A 175 14.36 1.57 6.71
CA THR A 175 14.47 0.78 5.48
C THR A 175 14.94 -0.64 5.81
N ILE A 176 14.20 -1.63 5.32
CA ILE A 176 14.58 -3.04 5.38
C ILE A 176 14.80 -3.53 3.95
N ALA A 177 16.02 -3.98 3.66
CA ALA A 177 16.42 -4.36 2.33
C ALA A 177 15.94 -5.77 1.94
N GLY A 178 15.97 -6.70 2.90
CA GLY A 178 15.59 -8.09 2.69
C GLY A 178 14.09 -8.36 2.83
N VAL A 179 13.75 -9.66 2.81
CA VAL A 179 12.39 -10.12 3.10
C VAL A 179 12.02 -9.82 4.55
N THR A 180 10.77 -9.47 4.79
CA THR A 180 10.24 -9.20 6.13
C THR A 180 9.11 -10.16 6.47
N THR A 181 9.17 -10.78 7.64
CA THR A 181 8.07 -11.52 8.26
C THR A 181 7.73 -10.84 9.59
N GLY A 182 6.46 -10.49 9.77
CA GLY A 182 6.00 -9.72 10.93
C GLY A 182 4.98 -8.66 10.57
N SER A 183 4.33 -8.07 11.57
CA SER A 183 3.39 -6.97 11.34
C SER A 183 4.02 -5.62 11.68
N ALA A 184 3.90 -4.66 10.76
CA ALA A 184 4.24 -3.27 11.02
C ALA A 184 3.12 -2.60 11.81
N VAL A 185 3.47 -2.00 12.95
CA VAL A 185 2.54 -1.36 13.87
C VAL A 185 3.02 0.05 14.15
N TYR A 186 2.26 1.04 13.69
CA TYR A 186 2.62 2.43 13.85
C TYR A 186 2.16 2.93 15.22
N ALA A 187 3.13 3.29 16.05
CA ALA A 187 2.91 4.00 17.30
C ALA A 187 2.88 5.53 17.10
N GLY A 188 3.42 6.00 15.97
CA GLY A 188 3.37 7.39 15.53
C GLY A 188 3.49 7.54 14.01
N ALA A 189 3.46 8.77 13.50
CA ALA A 189 3.59 9.08 12.07
C ALA A 189 5.06 8.96 11.59
N GLY A 190 5.58 7.73 11.55
CA GLY A 190 6.88 7.41 10.96
C GLY A 190 6.75 6.85 9.54
N ASN A 191 7.89 6.45 8.97
CA ASN A 191 7.98 5.79 7.68
C ASN A 191 8.68 4.44 7.81
N LEU A 192 8.19 3.44 7.09
CA LEU A 192 8.84 2.15 6.92
C LEU A 192 8.85 1.76 5.44
N THR A 193 10.04 1.52 4.90
CA THR A 193 10.26 0.99 3.55
C THR A 193 10.69 -0.47 3.65
N SER A 194 9.95 -1.36 2.98
CA SER A 194 10.35 -2.76 2.77
C SER A 194 10.65 -2.96 1.29
N THR A 195 11.92 -3.17 0.93
CA THR A 195 12.29 -3.38 -0.48
C THR A 195 12.19 -4.83 -0.93
N GLY A 196 12.07 -5.77 0.02
CA GLY A 196 11.69 -7.15 -0.24
C GLY A 196 10.22 -7.43 0.10
N ASN A 197 9.80 -8.68 -0.15
CA ASN A 197 8.48 -9.17 0.23
C ASN A 197 8.20 -8.96 1.73
N PHE A 198 7.00 -8.50 2.05
CA PHE A 198 6.52 -8.26 3.39
C PHE A 198 5.37 -9.22 3.72
N THR A 199 5.65 -10.17 4.60
CA THR A 199 4.68 -11.16 5.09
C THR A 199 4.15 -10.76 6.45
N GLY A 200 2.92 -10.25 6.48
CA GLY A 200 2.26 -9.74 7.67
C GLY A 200 1.47 -8.47 7.37
N GLY A 201 0.76 -7.96 8.38
CA GLY A 201 -0.12 -6.80 8.23
C GLY A 201 0.60 -5.47 8.45
N VAL A 202 -0.05 -4.40 7.99
CA VAL A 202 0.31 -3.01 8.31
C VAL A 202 -0.85 -2.38 9.06
N ASP A 203 -0.62 -2.04 10.33
CA ASP A 203 -1.57 -1.35 11.20
C ASP A 203 -1.05 0.04 11.54
N PHE A 204 -1.66 1.05 10.93
CA PHE A 204 -1.31 2.44 11.16
C PHE A 204 -1.86 2.98 12.49
N LYS A 205 -2.77 2.26 13.15
CA LYS A 205 -3.45 2.69 14.40
C LYS A 205 -4.01 4.11 14.37
N SER A 206 -4.43 4.56 13.19
CA SER A 206 -4.87 5.94 12.93
C SER A 206 -3.83 7.00 13.32
N LYS A 207 -2.54 6.66 13.31
CA LYS A 207 -1.43 7.59 13.63
C LYS A 207 -0.91 8.33 12.40
N GLY A 208 -1.34 7.96 11.20
CA GLY A 208 -0.74 8.39 9.94
C GLY A 208 0.60 7.70 9.68
N GLY A 209 1.47 8.35 8.90
CA GLY A 209 2.75 7.78 8.48
C GLY A 209 2.69 7.13 7.10
N THR A 210 3.82 6.57 6.68
CA THR A 210 4.00 6.02 5.32
C THR A 210 4.58 4.62 5.36
N PHE A 211 3.91 3.67 4.69
CA PHE A 211 4.50 2.38 4.36
C PHE A 211 4.86 2.35 2.87
N THR A 212 6.11 2.04 2.56
CA THR A 212 6.59 1.93 1.18
C THR A 212 6.92 0.49 0.85
N LEU A 213 6.22 -0.05 -0.16
CA LEU A 213 6.50 -1.34 -0.76
C LEU A 213 7.46 -1.15 -1.94
N GLY A 214 8.59 -1.85 -1.89
CA GLY A 214 9.58 -1.86 -2.97
C GLY A 214 9.01 -2.35 -4.29
N ALA A 215 9.74 -2.11 -5.36
CA ALA A 215 9.45 -2.75 -6.65
C ALA A 215 9.64 -4.27 -6.54
N ASP A 216 8.91 -4.99 -7.38
CA ASP A 216 8.86 -6.46 -7.45
C ASP A 216 8.56 -7.13 -6.09
N SER A 217 7.82 -6.44 -5.21
CA SER A 217 7.54 -6.88 -3.84
C SER A 217 6.07 -7.11 -3.57
N LYS A 218 5.79 -7.97 -2.59
CA LYS A 218 4.43 -8.33 -2.15
C LYS A 218 4.21 -8.01 -0.68
N LEU A 219 3.07 -7.40 -0.37
CA LEU A 219 2.50 -7.27 0.98
C LEU A 219 1.36 -8.28 1.16
N THR A 220 1.54 -9.27 2.03
CA THR A 220 0.55 -10.37 2.13
C THR A 220 -0.61 -10.12 3.11
N GLY A 221 -0.37 -9.33 4.17
CA GLY A 221 -1.37 -9.06 5.20
C GLY A 221 -2.29 -7.88 4.90
N THR A 222 -3.21 -7.63 5.82
CA THR A 222 -4.15 -6.52 5.74
C THR A 222 -3.46 -5.17 5.94
N VAL A 223 -4.04 -4.12 5.37
CA VAL A 223 -3.72 -2.73 5.66
C VAL A 223 -4.90 -2.13 6.43
N THR A 224 -4.63 -1.63 7.64
CA THR A 224 -5.66 -1.08 8.54
C THR A 224 -5.28 0.32 9.00
N ASN A 225 -6.23 1.26 8.88
CA ASN A 225 -6.01 2.68 9.18
C ASN A 225 -7.31 3.45 9.47
N GLY A 226 -7.19 4.68 9.98
CA GLY A 226 -8.28 5.63 10.23
C GLY A 226 -8.29 6.85 9.28
N ASN A 227 -8.05 6.63 7.99
CA ASN A 227 -8.06 7.64 6.91
C ASN A 227 -7.02 8.77 7.01
N ASN A 228 -5.82 8.51 7.56
CA ASN A 228 -4.75 9.51 7.62
C ASN A 228 -3.33 9.02 7.26
N ALA A 229 -3.19 7.87 6.59
CA ALA A 229 -1.91 7.25 6.28
C ALA A 229 -1.74 6.98 4.79
N THR A 230 -0.48 6.82 4.36
CA THR A 230 -0.10 6.59 2.97
C THR A 230 0.56 5.22 2.80
N VAL A 231 0.16 4.49 1.77
CA VAL A 231 0.91 3.34 1.23
C VAL A 231 1.44 3.73 -0.13
N ILE A 232 2.73 3.51 -0.37
CA ILE A 232 3.39 3.76 -1.65
C ILE A 232 3.84 2.42 -2.24
N ALA A 233 3.55 2.17 -3.51
CA ALA A 233 4.12 1.06 -4.27
C ALA A 233 5.01 1.60 -5.39
N LEU A 234 6.31 1.24 -5.36
CA LEU A 234 7.33 1.86 -6.22
C LEU A 234 7.40 1.29 -7.65
N GLY A 235 6.77 0.16 -7.91
CA GLY A 235 6.85 -0.54 -9.18
C GLY A 235 5.96 -1.78 -9.17
N ASN A 236 6.35 -2.83 -9.90
CA ASN A 236 5.62 -4.10 -9.85
C ASN A 236 5.38 -4.55 -8.40
N GLY A 237 4.21 -5.09 -8.11
CA GLY A 237 3.97 -5.65 -6.80
C GLY A 237 2.53 -6.07 -6.56
N SER A 238 2.25 -6.48 -5.33
CA SER A 238 0.88 -6.75 -4.92
C SER A 238 0.63 -6.52 -3.43
N ILE A 239 -0.61 -6.17 -3.11
CA ILE A 239 -1.14 -6.09 -1.74
C ILE A 239 -2.30 -7.09 -1.69
N THR A 240 -2.15 -8.19 -0.95
CA THR A 240 -3.14 -9.28 -1.00
C THR A 240 -4.15 -9.31 0.12
N GLY A 241 -3.88 -8.62 1.23
CA GLY A 241 -4.87 -8.45 2.29
C GLY A 241 -5.86 -7.33 1.97
N ALA A 242 -6.98 -7.32 2.69
CA ALA A 242 -7.93 -6.22 2.67
C ALA A 242 -7.26 -4.88 3.04
N ILE A 243 -7.70 -3.81 2.39
CA ILE A 243 -7.28 -2.44 2.70
C ILE A 243 -8.48 -1.73 3.34
N THR A 244 -8.32 -1.22 4.55
CA THR A 244 -9.42 -0.62 5.30
C THR A 244 -9.03 0.75 5.83
N GLY A 245 -9.77 1.77 5.39
CA GLY A 245 -9.61 3.14 5.86
C GLY A 245 -8.27 3.77 5.49
N LEU A 246 -7.70 3.44 4.32
CA LEU A 246 -6.45 4.06 3.87
C LEU A 246 -6.73 5.47 3.32
N ASN A 247 -5.88 6.46 3.64
CA ASN A 247 -6.06 7.79 3.04
C ASN A 247 -5.54 7.82 1.60
N THR A 248 -4.30 7.38 1.41
CA THR A 248 -3.65 7.44 0.10
C THR A 248 -3.00 6.11 -0.23
N LEU A 249 -3.35 5.54 -1.37
CA LEU A 249 -2.54 4.58 -2.09
C LEU A 249 -1.86 5.32 -3.24
N GLU A 250 -0.54 5.45 -3.18
CA GLU A 250 0.27 6.03 -4.24
C GLU A 250 0.97 4.92 -5.03
N PHE A 251 0.91 5.02 -6.36
CA PHE A 251 1.61 4.13 -7.27
C PHE A 251 2.59 4.92 -8.14
N SER A 252 3.87 4.58 -8.02
CA SER A 252 4.97 5.26 -8.72
C SER A 252 5.54 4.45 -9.89
N GLY A 253 4.93 3.30 -10.19
CA GLY A 253 5.38 2.41 -11.26
C GLY A 253 5.24 3.05 -12.65
N GLY A 254 6.27 2.87 -13.48
CA GLY A 254 6.27 3.38 -14.85
C GLY A 254 5.57 2.47 -15.86
N THR A 255 5.57 2.87 -17.14
CA THR A 255 4.97 2.09 -18.23
C THR A 255 5.43 0.63 -18.18
N GLY A 256 4.47 -0.30 -18.27
CA GLY A 256 4.73 -1.74 -18.23
C GLY A 256 4.85 -2.35 -16.83
N THR A 257 4.78 -1.54 -15.76
CA THR A 257 4.72 -2.06 -14.38
C THR A 257 3.28 -2.26 -13.92
N THR A 258 3.06 -3.16 -12.96
CA THR A 258 1.72 -3.50 -12.45
C THR A 258 1.69 -3.65 -10.93
N LEU A 259 0.77 -2.93 -10.27
CA LEU A 259 0.37 -3.18 -8.88
C LEU A 259 -0.94 -3.96 -8.84
N ASN A 260 -0.96 -5.13 -8.21
CA ASN A 260 -2.19 -5.89 -8.00
C ASN A 260 -2.76 -5.65 -6.60
N LEU A 261 -4.00 -5.18 -6.52
CA LEU A 261 -4.82 -5.19 -5.31
C LEU A 261 -5.52 -6.55 -5.24
N SER A 262 -4.90 -7.47 -4.50
CA SER A 262 -5.03 -8.93 -4.51
C SER A 262 -4.43 -9.63 -5.72
N ASP A 263 -3.83 -10.80 -5.48
CA ASP A 263 -3.33 -11.70 -6.53
C ASP A 263 -4.44 -12.57 -7.13
N ILE A 264 -5.58 -12.66 -6.44
CA ILE A 264 -6.72 -13.49 -6.82
C ILE A 264 -7.92 -12.57 -6.96
N ILE A 265 -8.73 -12.81 -8.00
CA ILE A 265 -10.04 -12.17 -8.13
C ILE A 265 -10.94 -12.68 -7.00
N ASN A 266 -11.23 -11.82 -6.02
CA ASN A 266 -11.94 -12.21 -4.81
C ASN A 266 -12.83 -11.06 -4.28
N THR A 267 -14.14 -11.20 -4.43
CA THR A 267 -15.13 -10.21 -3.98
C THR A 267 -15.39 -10.20 -2.47
N SER A 268 -14.80 -11.15 -1.72
CA SER A 268 -14.90 -11.16 -0.25
C SER A 268 -13.81 -10.32 0.43
N ILE A 269 -12.85 -9.82 -0.34
CA ILE A 269 -11.85 -8.87 0.13
C ILE A 269 -12.31 -7.48 -0.31
N ASN A 270 -12.33 -6.54 0.64
CA ASN A 270 -12.71 -5.16 0.37
C ASN A 270 -11.51 -4.25 0.52
N SER A 271 -11.36 -3.34 -0.43
CA SER A 271 -10.39 -2.25 -0.43
C SER A 271 -11.14 -0.92 -0.29
N ASN A 272 -11.03 -0.28 0.87
CA ASN A 272 -11.55 1.06 1.12
C ASN A 272 -10.39 2.05 1.22
N ILE A 273 -10.29 2.91 0.21
CA ILE A 273 -9.19 3.85 0.01
C ILE A 273 -9.78 5.23 -0.28
N THR A 274 -9.34 6.27 0.42
CA THR A 274 -9.86 7.63 0.16
C THR A 274 -9.32 8.16 -1.17
N ASN A 275 -8.01 8.02 -1.42
CA ASN A 275 -7.35 8.51 -2.62
C ASN A 275 -6.45 7.42 -3.21
N ILE A 276 -6.64 7.10 -4.48
CA ILE A 276 -5.65 6.39 -5.29
C ILE A 276 -4.99 7.43 -6.19
N THR A 277 -3.65 7.45 -6.21
CA THR A 277 -2.89 8.47 -6.95
C THR A 277 -1.74 7.81 -7.69
N TYR A 278 -1.63 8.11 -8.98
CA TYR A 278 -0.42 7.87 -9.73
C TYR A 278 0.54 9.04 -9.46
N THR A 279 1.78 8.75 -9.09
CA THR A 279 2.78 9.78 -8.78
C THR A 279 2.89 10.78 -9.93
N ASN A 280 2.82 12.08 -9.65
CA ASN A 280 2.94 13.09 -10.68
C ASN A 280 4.40 13.22 -11.17
N SER A 281 4.71 12.62 -12.31
CA SER A 281 6.08 12.41 -12.81
C SER A 281 6.08 12.19 -14.32
N THR A 282 7.21 12.40 -15.01
CA THR A 282 7.31 12.01 -16.42
C THR A 282 7.34 10.49 -16.62
N ASN A 283 7.57 9.72 -15.56
CA ASN A 283 7.84 8.28 -15.67
C ASN A 283 6.67 7.40 -15.21
N ALA A 284 5.78 7.89 -14.32
CA ALA A 284 4.75 7.06 -13.70
C ALA A 284 3.54 6.89 -14.62
N SER A 285 3.22 5.67 -15.01
CA SER A 285 2.17 5.38 -16.01
C SER A 285 1.83 3.89 -16.06
N GLY A 286 2.17 3.14 -15.00
CA GLY A 286 1.89 1.73 -14.95
C GLY A 286 0.40 1.42 -14.74
N THR A 287 0.14 0.18 -14.38
CA THR A 287 -1.20 -0.37 -14.22
C THR A 287 -1.52 -0.68 -12.75
N ILE A 288 -2.71 -0.32 -12.29
CA ILE A 288 -3.27 -0.84 -11.04
C ILE A 288 -4.37 -1.84 -11.39
N ASN A 289 -4.18 -3.11 -11.02
CA ASN A 289 -5.18 -4.15 -11.16
C ASN A 289 -6.00 -4.27 -9.88
N VAL A 290 -7.30 -4.05 -9.99
CA VAL A 290 -8.26 -4.15 -8.90
C VAL A 290 -8.94 -5.52 -9.00
N ASN A 291 -8.42 -6.49 -8.26
CA ASN A 291 -8.95 -7.87 -8.25
C ASN A 291 -9.92 -8.12 -7.08
N THR A 292 -10.31 -7.07 -6.36
CA THR A 292 -11.16 -7.13 -5.16
C THR A 292 -12.16 -6.00 -5.18
N ASP A 293 -13.18 -6.07 -4.32
CA ASP A 293 -14.16 -4.99 -4.25
C ASP A 293 -13.46 -3.69 -3.83
N LEU A 294 -13.63 -2.63 -4.61
CA LEU A 294 -12.99 -1.34 -4.36
C LEU A 294 -14.02 -0.26 -4.06
N THR A 295 -13.80 0.48 -2.99
CA THR A 295 -14.42 1.78 -2.75
C THR A 295 -13.31 2.82 -2.68
N ALA A 296 -13.25 3.68 -3.70
CA ALA A 296 -12.31 4.79 -3.78
C ALA A 296 -13.04 6.13 -3.69
N GLY A 297 -12.54 7.07 -2.89
CA GLY A 297 -13.04 8.44 -2.91
C GLY A 297 -12.63 9.16 -4.20
N THR A 298 -11.33 9.20 -4.47
CA THR A 298 -10.76 9.81 -5.68
C THR A 298 -9.75 8.88 -6.34
N VAL A 299 -9.76 8.79 -7.67
CA VAL A 299 -8.64 8.28 -8.47
C VAL A 299 -8.00 9.45 -9.21
N THR A 300 -6.72 9.70 -8.99
CA THR A 300 -5.96 10.77 -9.66
C THR A 300 -4.94 10.16 -10.60
N PHE A 301 -5.15 10.32 -11.90
CA PHE A 301 -4.18 9.94 -12.92
C PHE A 301 -3.02 10.94 -12.96
N ASN A 302 -1.88 10.50 -13.48
CA ASN A 302 -0.68 11.31 -13.56
C ASN A 302 -0.80 12.34 -14.70
N ALA A 303 -0.70 13.63 -14.37
CA ALA A 303 -0.72 14.71 -15.35
C ALA A 303 0.65 14.96 -16.02
N GLY A 304 1.75 14.51 -15.41
CA GLY A 304 3.11 14.66 -15.91
C GLY A 304 3.52 13.65 -16.98
N ASN A 305 2.71 12.62 -17.23
CA ASN A 305 2.93 11.61 -18.27
C ASN A 305 1.72 11.56 -19.21
N ALA A 306 1.96 11.42 -20.52
CA ALA A 306 0.91 11.43 -21.54
C ALA A 306 -0.07 10.26 -21.41
N ASP A 307 0.40 9.10 -20.94
CA ASP A 307 -0.42 7.89 -20.76
C ASP A 307 -1.18 7.90 -19.43
N GLY A 308 -0.79 8.76 -18.48
CA GLY A 308 -1.39 9.01 -17.15
C GLY A 308 -1.56 7.83 -16.18
N GLY A 309 -1.41 6.60 -16.65
CA GLY A 309 -1.66 5.36 -15.91
C GLY A 309 -2.96 4.67 -16.35
N THR A 310 -3.03 3.36 -16.06
CA THR A 310 -4.21 2.53 -16.33
C THR A 310 -4.72 1.90 -15.05
N ILE A 311 -6.03 1.93 -14.83
CA ILE A 311 -6.69 1.12 -13.79
C ILE A 311 -7.53 0.03 -14.44
N ILE A 312 -7.31 -1.22 -14.02
CA ILE A 312 -8.06 -2.39 -14.50
C ILE A 312 -8.99 -2.86 -13.38
N ILE A 313 -10.28 -2.95 -13.68
CA ILE A 313 -11.34 -3.36 -12.77
C ILE A 313 -11.75 -4.80 -13.08
N ASN A 314 -11.35 -5.74 -12.23
CA ASN A 314 -11.70 -7.17 -12.33
C ASN A 314 -12.74 -7.59 -11.28
N ALA A 315 -13.19 -6.68 -10.42
CA ALA A 315 -14.18 -6.90 -9.37
C ALA A 315 -15.04 -5.63 -9.16
N PRO A 316 -16.23 -5.74 -8.54
CA PRO A 316 -17.12 -4.59 -8.29
C PRO A 316 -16.41 -3.41 -7.64
N SER A 317 -16.52 -2.24 -8.25
CA SER A 317 -15.79 -1.05 -7.83
C SER A 317 -16.66 0.19 -7.86
N THR A 318 -16.46 1.08 -6.89
CA THR A 318 -17.06 2.42 -6.86
C THR A 318 -15.96 3.45 -6.70
N ILE A 319 -15.97 4.47 -7.54
CA ILE A 319 -15.09 5.64 -7.47
C ILE A 319 -15.96 6.88 -7.30
N GLY A 320 -15.61 7.77 -6.37
CA GLY A 320 -16.27 9.07 -6.23
C GLY A 320 -15.91 9.99 -7.41
N LEU A 321 -14.66 10.48 -7.42
CA LEU A 321 -14.12 11.47 -8.36
C LEU A 321 -12.96 10.89 -9.18
N VAL A 322 -12.83 11.27 -10.45
CA VAL A 322 -11.62 11.03 -11.26
C VAL A 322 -10.92 12.35 -11.57
N ALA A 323 -9.73 12.55 -10.99
CA ALA A 323 -8.90 13.72 -11.27
C ALA A 323 -7.90 13.41 -12.39
N ASN A 324 -7.58 14.44 -13.19
CA ASN A 324 -6.77 14.31 -14.42
C ASN A 324 -7.30 13.22 -15.36
N ALA A 325 -8.62 13.09 -15.43
CA ALA A 325 -9.31 12.05 -16.18
C ALA A 325 -8.86 11.97 -17.65
N ALA A 326 -8.58 13.12 -18.27
CA ALA A 326 -8.11 13.23 -19.66
C ALA A 326 -6.72 12.60 -19.91
N ASN A 327 -6.01 12.18 -18.86
CA ASN A 327 -4.75 11.43 -18.97
C ASN A 327 -4.93 9.93 -18.72
N GLY A 328 -6.06 9.49 -18.16
CA GLY A 328 -6.21 8.13 -17.63
C GLY A 328 -6.93 7.15 -18.54
N THR A 329 -6.57 5.89 -18.43
CA THR A 329 -7.30 4.77 -19.05
C THR A 329 -7.95 3.90 -17.96
N ILE A 330 -9.22 3.51 -18.17
CA ILE A 330 -9.93 2.54 -17.33
C ILE A 330 -10.29 1.32 -18.18
N GLN A 331 -10.03 0.12 -17.67
CA GLN A 331 -10.49 -1.12 -18.31
C GLN A 331 -11.32 -1.95 -17.36
N ILE A 332 -12.57 -2.21 -17.70
CA ILE A 332 -13.47 -3.08 -16.94
C ILE A 332 -13.44 -4.45 -17.60
N LYS A 333 -12.96 -5.46 -16.88
CA LYS A 333 -12.78 -6.83 -17.36
C LYS A 333 -13.84 -7.75 -16.79
N LEU A 334 -13.96 -8.95 -17.37
CA LEU A 334 -14.93 -9.97 -16.93
C LEU A 334 -14.82 -10.22 -15.41
N GLY A 335 -15.94 -10.12 -14.71
CA GLY A 335 -16.00 -10.19 -13.24
C GLY A 335 -16.02 -8.83 -12.56
N GLY A 336 -15.65 -7.76 -13.28
CA GLY A 336 -15.72 -6.38 -12.82
C GLY A 336 -17.05 -5.69 -13.13
N SER A 337 -17.36 -4.70 -12.31
CA SER A 337 -18.33 -3.64 -12.60
C SER A 337 -17.79 -2.35 -11.99
N LEU A 338 -18.07 -1.21 -12.60
CA LEU A 338 -17.57 0.07 -12.12
C LEU A 338 -18.69 1.09 -12.03
N THR A 339 -18.80 1.78 -10.90
CA THR A 339 -19.62 3.00 -10.77
C THR A 339 -18.72 4.19 -10.49
N ILE A 340 -18.90 5.28 -11.25
CA ILE A 340 -18.29 6.59 -10.96
C ILE A 340 -19.41 7.58 -10.62
N SER A 341 -19.32 8.20 -9.45
CA SER A 341 -20.36 9.09 -8.89
C SER A 341 -20.01 10.57 -8.96
N ASP A 342 -19.44 11.01 -10.09
CA ASP A 342 -19.04 12.40 -10.32
C ASP A 342 -18.97 12.73 -11.83
N PRO A 343 -19.26 13.98 -12.24
CA PRO A 343 -19.15 14.40 -13.64
C PRO A 343 -17.81 14.19 -14.34
N SER A 344 -16.71 14.09 -13.59
CA SER A 344 -15.39 13.74 -14.13
C SER A 344 -15.37 12.42 -14.90
N ALA A 345 -16.34 11.52 -14.67
CA ALA A 345 -16.50 10.30 -15.45
C ALA A 345 -16.57 10.55 -16.97
N GLY A 346 -17.11 11.71 -17.38
CA GLY A 346 -17.27 12.08 -18.78
C GLY A 346 -16.00 12.61 -19.46
N THR A 347 -14.97 12.95 -18.68
CA THR A 347 -13.70 13.51 -19.18
C THR A 347 -12.55 12.49 -19.15
N ILE A 348 -12.84 11.21 -18.88
CA ILE A 348 -11.85 10.13 -18.90
C ILE A 348 -11.41 9.88 -20.35
N ASN A 349 -10.10 9.85 -20.60
CA ASN A 349 -9.57 9.69 -21.96
C ASN A 349 -10.08 8.42 -22.64
N GLU A 350 -10.01 7.27 -21.97
CA GLU A 350 -10.50 6.00 -22.52
C GLU A 350 -11.07 5.07 -21.44
N VAL A 351 -12.25 4.51 -21.70
CA VAL A 351 -12.88 3.46 -20.90
C VAL A 351 -13.22 2.26 -21.79
N ASP A 352 -12.62 1.12 -21.49
CA ASP A 352 -12.95 -0.17 -22.09
C ASP A 352 -13.94 -0.94 -21.23
N ILE A 353 -15.05 -1.40 -21.82
CA ILE A 353 -16.05 -2.23 -21.15
C ILE A 353 -16.01 -3.63 -21.77
N ALA A 354 -15.60 -4.63 -20.99
CA ALA A 354 -15.61 -6.03 -21.44
C ALA A 354 -17.04 -6.57 -21.63
N ASP A 355 -17.17 -7.59 -22.48
CA ASP A 355 -18.45 -8.26 -22.67
C ASP A 355 -18.98 -8.85 -21.35
N GLY A 356 -20.26 -8.59 -21.05
CA GLY A 356 -20.93 -9.07 -19.85
C GLY A 356 -20.60 -8.27 -18.57
N THR A 357 -20.07 -7.06 -18.71
CA THR A 357 -19.73 -6.16 -17.59
C THR A 357 -20.43 -4.81 -17.72
N THR A 358 -20.49 -4.06 -16.62
CA THR A 358 -21.22 -2.79 -16.53
C THR A 358 -20.31 -1.65 -16.09
N TYR A 359 -20.41 -0.53 -16.81
CA TYR A 359 -19.90 0.78 -16.41
C TYR A 359 -21.06 1.71 -16.12
N THR A 360 -21.13 2.25 -14.91
CA THR A 360 -22.15 3.18 -14.47
C THR A 360 -21.54 4.56 -14.27
N ILE A 361 -22.11 5.56 -14.93
CA ILE A 361 -21.86 6.97 -14.67
C ILE A 361 -23.08 7.53 -13.95
N ASP A 362 -22.91 7.95 -12.71
CA ASP A 362 -23.94 8.62 -11.93
C ASP A 362 -23.71 10.13 -11.93
N ALA A 363 -24.62 10.86 -12.58
CA ALA A 363 -24.57 12.31 -12.65
C ALA A 363 -24.70 12.99 -11.29
N LYS A 364 -25.26 12.31 -10.28
CA LYS A 364 -25.50 12.86 -8.92
C LYS A 364 -26.12 14.26 -8.92
N GLY A 365 -27.03 14.53 -9.88
CA GLY A 365 -27.72 15.81 -10.03
C GLY A 365 -26.92 16.91 -10.71
N ASN A 366 -25.83 16.57 -11.38
CA ASN A 366 -24.96 17.49 -12.12
C ASN A 366 -25.04 17.26 -13.64
N ASN A 367 -24.33 18.12 -14.39
CA ASN A 367 -24.14 17.97 -15.82
C ASN A 367 -22.87 17.17 -16.10
N VAL A 368 -22.98 16.16 -16.96
CA VAL A 368 -21.88 15.33 -17.45
C VAL A 368 -21.73 15.55 -18.95
N ASN A 369 -20.55 15.97 -19.38
CA ASN A 369 -20.22 16.11 -20.79
C ASN A 369 -19.50 14.85 -21.25
N LEU A 370 -19.98 14.24 -22.33
CA LEU A 370 -19.38 13.05 -22.92
C LEU A 370 -18.73 13.41 -24.26
N PHE A 371 -17.48 12.99 -24.44
CA PHE A 371 -16.73 13.05 -25.71
C PHE A 371 -16.43 14.48 -26.20
N GLN A 372 -16.33 15.44 -25.28
CA GLN A 372 -16.11 16.84 -25.58
C GLN A 372 -14.74 17.11 -26.23
N ASN A 373 -13.71 16.37 -25.82
CA ASN A 373 -12.32 16.54 -26.23
C ASN A 373 -11.72 15.27 -26.85
N GLY A 374 -12.57 14.38 -27.37
CA GLY A 374 -12.13 13.14 -28.02
C GLY A 374 -11.99 11.94 -27.08
N GLU A 375 -12.55 12.03 -25.87
CA GLU A 375 -12.68 10.93 -24.91
C GLU A 375 -13.39 9.72 -25.54
N LYS A 376 -13.12 8.52 -25.00
CA LYS A 376 -13.70 7.29 -25.53
C LYS A 376 -14.33 6.38 -24.47
N ILE A 377 -15.47 5.80 -24.83
CA ILE A 377 -16.06 4.61 -24.20
C ILE A 377 -16.16 3.53 -25.28
N VAL A 378 -15.56 2.38 -25.04
CA VAL A 378 -15.42 1.27 -25.99
C VAL A 378 -16.16 0.05 -25.46
N PHE A 379 -17.13 -0.44 -26.23
CA PHE A 379 -17.82 -1.71 -25.96
C PHE A 379 -17.03 -2.87 -26.61
N GLN A 380 -16.52 -3.81 -25.81
CA GLN A 380 -15.77 -4.96 -26.31
C GLN A 380 -16.64 -6.18 -26.61
N GLY A 381 -17.97 -6.06 -26.49
CA GLY A 381 -18.92 -7.08 -26.92
C GLY A 381 -20.38 -6.61 -26.86
N GLU A 382 -21.28 -7.46 -27.32
CA GLU A 382 -22.73 -7.20 -27.39
C GLU A 382 -23.39 -6.99 -26.01
N ASN A 383 -22.82 -7.56 -24.96
CA ASN A 383 -23.28 -7.50 -23.57
C ASN A 383 -22.45 -6.54 -22.72
N SER A 384 -21.60 -5.72 -23.33
CA SER A 384 -20.94 -4.61 -22.63
C SER A 384 -21.97 -3.54 -22.30
N GLU A 385 -22.12 -3.14 -21.04
CA GLU A 385 -23.22 -2.26 -20.61
C GLU A 385 -22.72 -0.91 -20.09
N LEU A 386 -23.30 0.18 -20.58
CA LEU A 386 -23.13 1.55 -20.09
C LEU A 386 -24.43 2.04 -19.45
N ASP A 387 -24.38 2.28 -18.16
CA ASP A 387 -25.48 2.83 -17.36
C ASP A 387 -25.25 4.32 -17.15
N LEU A 388 -26.15 5.16 -17.68
CA LEU A 388 -26.17 6.60 -17.45
C LEU A 388 -27.29 6.91 -16.47
N ILE A 389 -26.93 7.19 -15.22
CA ILE A 389 -27.91 7.29 -14.14
C ILE A 389 -27.89 8.66 -13.46
N ASN A 390 -28.98 8.97 -12.77
CA ASN A 390 -29.01 10.08 -11.82
C ASN A 390 -29.62 9.61 -10.50
N THR A 391 -28.80 9.52 -9.45
CA THR A 391 -29.27 9.28 -8.09
C THR A 391 -29.26 10.54 -7.22
N GLY A 392 -29.02 11.70 -7.84
CA GLY A 392 -28.94 12.99 -7.16
C GLY A 392 -30.27 13.54 -6.66
N THR A 393 -30.18 14.58 -5.84
CA THR A 393 -31.35 15.31 -5.32
C THR A 393 -31.85 16.42 -6.25
N THR A 394 -31.17 16.61 -7.38
CA THR A 394 -31.54 17.52 -8.47
C THR A 394 -31.54 16.77 -9.80
N ASP A 395 -32.16 17.37 -10.83
CA ASP A 395 -32.12 16.82 -12.18
C ASP A 395 -30.67 16.72 -12.69
N GLY A 396 -30.35 15.61 -13.35
CA GLY A 396 -29.05 15.38 -14.00
C GLY A 396 -29.14 15.58 -15.51
N LYS A 397 -28.01 15.92 -16.13
CA LYS A 397 -27.92 16.05 -17.60
C LYS A 397 -26.69 15.35 -18.14
N PHE A 398 -26.86 14.51 -19.16
CA PHE A 398 -25.77 14.05 -20.02
C PHE A 398 -25.82 14.84 -21.34
N THR A 399 -24.70 15.45 -21.72
CA THR A 399 -24.56 16.15 -23.01
C THR A 399 -23.56 15.41 -23.89
N LEU A 400 -23.99 14.97 -25.06
CA LEU A 400 -23.13 14.32 -26.05
C LEU A 400 -22.51 15.36 -26.97
N TYR A 401 -21.18 15.29 -27.12
CA TYR A 401 -20.40 16.12 -28.04
C TYR A 401 -19.92 15.33 -29.27
N ALA A 402 -20.08 14.02 -29.26
CA ALA A 402 -19.84 13.10 -30.37
C ALA A 402 -20.81 11.92 -30.30
N ASN A 403 -20.89 11.13 -31.37
CA ASN A 403 -21.55 9.82 -31.31
C ASN A 403 -20.73 8.89 -30.39
N LEU A 404 -21.39 7.90 -29.77
CA LEU A 404 -20.68 6.84 -29.04
C LEU A 404 -19.66 6.13 -29.96
N ASN A 405 -18.48 5.81 -29.43
CA ASN A 405 -17.34 5.35 -30.23
C ASN A 405 -17.61 4.02 -30.94
N PRO A 406 -16.96 3.81 -32.11
CA PRO A 406 -16.97 2.52 -32.80
C PRO A 406 -16.33 1.44 -31.91
N SER A 407 -16.84 0.20 -31.97
CA SER A 407 -16.15 -0.95 -31.40
C SER A 407 -14.78 -1.08 -32.06
N SER A 408 -13.69 -1.12 -31.29
CA SER A 408 -12.33 -1.31 -31.81
C SER A 408 -12.02 -2.76 -32.20
N ILE A 409 -13.01 -3.67 -32.07
CA ILE A 409 -12.78 -5.13 -32.06
C ILE A 409 -12.17 -5.64 -33.37
N ASN A 410 -12.44 -5.02 -34.53
CA ASN A 410 -11.69 -5.31 -35.77
C ASN A 410 -12.03 -4.29 -36.89
N PRO A 411 -11.07 -3.51 -37.44
CA PRO A 411 -11.33 -2.63 -38.58
C PRO A 411 -11.66 -3.37 -39.89
N THR A 412 -11.46 -4.70 -39.93
CA THR A 412 -11.72 -5.52 -41.13
C THR A 412 -13.08 -6.25 -41.10
N THR A 413 -13.71 -6.41 -39.92
CA THR A 413 -15.07 -6.95 -39.74
C THR A 413 -15.67 -6.46 -38.41
N PRO A 414 -16.20 -5.24 -38.33
CA PRO A 414 -16.89 -4.77 -37.13
C PRO A 414 -18.13 -5.66 -36.87
N PRO A 415 -18.44 -6.04 -35.62
CA PRO A 415 -19.74 -6.62 -35.32
C PRO A 415 -20.85 -5.59 -35.58
N ASP A 416 -21.92 -6.00 -36.28
CA ASP A 416 -23.05 -5.14 -36.64
C ASP A 416 -23.87 -4.65 -35.41
N ILE A 417 -23.64 -5.26 -34.25
CA ILE A 417 -24.33 -5.03 -32.98
C ILE A 417 -23.29 -4.92 -31.86
N TYR A 418 -23.38 -3.88 -31.05
CA TYR A 418 -22.48 -3.68 -29.91
C TYR A 418 -23.21 -3.08 -28.72
N GLY A 419 -22.88 -3.58 -27.53
CA GLY A 419 -23.25 -3.00 -26.24
C GLY A 419 -24.72 -2.76 -25.92
N ILE A 420 -24.95 -2.44 -24.65
CA ILE A 420 -26.24 -2.06 -24.07
C ILE A 420 -26.04 -0.68 -23.45
N VAL A 421 -27.00 0.22 -23.66
CA VAL A 421 -27.04 1.49 -22.93
C VAL A 421 -28.31 1.54 -22.11
N ARG A 422 -28.18 1.65 -20.78
CA ARG A 422 -29.29 1.89 -19.86
C ARG A 422 -29.27 3.33 -19.42
N VAL A 423 -30.46 3.91 -19.31
CA VAL A 423 -30.66 5.23 -18.71
C VAL A 423 -31.67 5.05 -17.59
N SER A 424 -31.35 5.56 -16.39
CA SER A 424 -32.23 5.46 -15.24
C SER A 424 -32.13 6.67 -14.33
N SER A 425 -33.20 6.96 -13.62
CA SER A 425 -33.24 8.15 -12.77
C SER A 425 -34.11 7.88 -11.55
N THR A 426 -33.57 8.12 -10.36
CA THR A 426 -34.30 7.97 -9.09
C THR A 426 -33.72 8.94 -8.06
N PRO A 427 -34.50 9.88 -7.45
CA PRO A 427 -35.89 10.25 -7.72
C PRO A 427 -36.07 11.39 -8.74
N ASN A 428 -35.00 12.08 -9.12
CA ASN A 428 -35.06 13.29 -9.97
C ASN A 428 -34.76 12.98 -11.43
N GLY A 429 -35.21 13.85 -12.34
CA GLY A 429 -35.16 13.59 -13.77
C GLY A 429 -33.75 13.43 -14.33
N LEU A 430 -33.70 12.84 -15.52
CA LEU A 430 -32.48 12.74 -16.31
C LEU A 430 -32.75 13.25 -17.73
N THR A 431 -31.91 14.18 -18.16
CA THR A 431 -31.91 14.70 -19.53
C THR A 431 -30.71 14.15 -20.30
N ILE A 432 -30.93 13.66 -21.53
CA ILE A 432 -29.87 13.33 -22.47
C ILE A 432 -30.00 14.24 -23.68
N ASP A 433 -28.96 15.02 -23.95
CA ASP A 433 -29.00 16.12 -24.91
C ASP A 433 -27.78 16.14 -25.85
N ASN A 434 -27.91 16.86 -26.96
CA ASN A 434 -26.81 17.16 -27.86
C ASN A 434 -26.24 18.54 -27.56
N ASN A 435 -24.92 18.72 -27.71
CA ASN A 435 -24.28 20.02 -27.52
C ASN A 435 -24.76 21.09 -28.53
N ASP A 436 -25.44 20.70 -29.60
CA ASP A 436 -25.93 21.59 -30.65
C ASP A 436 -27.16 20.98 -31.36
N ALA A 437 -27.65 21.65 -32.40
CA ALA A 437 -28.74 21.16 -33.24
C ALA A 437 -28.34 19.99 -34.16
N THR A 438 -27.10 19.51 -34.11
CA THR A 438 -26.71 18.33 -34.89
C THR A 438 -27.24 17.08 -34.20
N ILE A 439 -27.88 16.21 -34.99
CA ILE A 439 -28.39 14.94 -34.48
C ILE A 439 -27.19 14.04 -34.23
N ARG A 440 -26.86 13.84 -32.97
CA ARG A 440 -25.97 12.77 -32.52
C ARG A 440 -26.82 11.58 -32.09
N THR A 441 -26.21 10.42 -32.10
CA THR A 441 -26.92 9.17 -31.84
C THR A 441 -26.18 8.36 -30.78
N ILE A 442 -26.95 7.71 -29.90
CA ILE A 442 -26.45 6.73 -28.93
C ILE A 442 -26.04 5.40 -29.64
N GLY A 443 -26.14 5.34 -30.98
CA GLY A 443 -25.53 4.34 -31.86
C GLY A 443 -24.70 5.02 -32.96
N GLN A 444 -23.90 4.30 -33.74
CA GLN A 444 -22.98 4.92 -34.71
C GLN A 444 -23.65 5.28 -36.05
N ASP A 445 -24.31 4.31 -36.67
CA ASP A 445 -24.89 4.42 -38.02
C ASP A 445 -25.81 3.20 -38.32
N SER A 446 -26.08 2.93 -39.60
CA SER A 446 -26.87 1.75 -40.02
C SER A 446 -26.10 0.44 -39.98
N THR A 447 -24.76 0.50 -39.89
CA THR A 447 -23.85 -0.65 -39.89
C THR A 447 -23.34 -1.00 -38.50
N HIS A 448 -23.43 -0.10 -37.53
CA HIS A 448 -23.10 -0.38 -36.14
C HIS A 448 -24.24 0.12 -35.25
N ARG A 449 -24.96 -0.81 -34.64
CA ARG A 449 -26.18 -0.56 -33.86
C ARG A 449 -25.99 -1.01 -32.42
N LEU A 450 -26.69 -0.36 -31.50
CA LEU A 450 -26.81 -0.89 -30.15
C LEU A 450 -27.56 -2.24 -30.16
N LYS A 451 -27.16 -3.14 -29.26
CA LYS A 451 -27.96 -4.34 -28.96
C LYS A 451 -29.29 -3.95 -28.33
N GLU A 452 -29.22 -3.16 -27.26
CA GLU A 452 -30.40 -2.75 -26.49
C GLU A 452 -30.19 -1.33 -25.96
N PHE A 453 -31.26 -0.54 -25.99
CA PHE A 453 -31.36 0.74 -25.30
C PHE A 453 -32.49 0.62 -24.27
N ILE A 454 -32.14 0.77 -22.99
CA ILE A 454 -33.04 0.52 -21.86
C ILE A 454 -33.33 1.85 -21.18
N VAL A 455 -34.60 2.12 -20.93
CA VAL A 455 -35.04 3.26 -20.10
C VAL A 455 -35.74 2.67 -18.88
N ASP A 456 -35.07 2.71 -17.74
CA ASP A 456 -35.57 2.23 -16.45
C ASP A 456 -35.85 3.45 -15.56
N ASP A 457 -37.04 4.03 -15.70
CA ASP A 457 -37.50 5.14 -14.87
C ASP A 457 -38.60 4.63 -13.93
N THR A 458 -38.41 4.84 -12.63
CA THR A 458 -39.37 4.40 -11.61
C THR A 458 -40.18 5.56 -11.03
N GLU A 459 -39.68 6.80 -11.07
CA GLU A 459 -40.35 7.98 -10.46
C GLU A 459 -40.02 9.35 -11.12
N GLY A 460 -39.11 9.42 -12.10
CA GLY A 460 -38.60 10.64 -12.74
C GLY A 460 -39.26 11.01 -14.07
N VAL A 461 -38.74 12.07 -14.69
CA VAL A 461 -39.08 12.49 -16.07
C VAL A 461 -37.84 12.30 -16.95
N PHE A 462 -37.86 11.32 -17.84
CA PHE A 462 -36.85 11.18 -18.89
C PHE A 462 -37.11 12.12 -20.06
N ARG A 463 -36.12 12.94 -20.42
CA ARG A 463 -36.16 13.84 -21.59
C ARG A 463 -35.01 13.52 -22.53
N SER A 464 -35.31 13.33 -23.82
CA SER A 464 -34.29 13.05 -24.84
C SER A 464 -34.57 13.76 -26.15
N THR A 465 -33.54 14.38 -26.71
CA THR A 465 -33.50 14.93 -28.08
C THR A 465 -32.79 13.97 -29.07
N GLN A 466 -32.49 12.74 -28.64
CA GLN A 466 -31.66 11.78 -29.37
C GLN A 466 -32.45 10.89 -30.34
N GLN A 467 -31.85 10.57 -31.49
CA GLN A 467 -32.29 9.43 -32.30
C GLN A 467 -31.55 8.16 -31.86
N CYS A 468 -32.29 7.09 -31.55
CA CYS A 468 -31.72 5.78 -31.24
C CYS A 468 -31.81 4.86 -32.47
N ARG A 469 -30.69 4.27 -32.90
CA ARG A 469 -30.64 3.26 -33.97
C ARG A 469 -30.26 1.90 -33.36
N HIS A 470 -31.16 0.92 -33.45
CA HIS A 470 -31.03 -0.39 -32.78
C HIS A 470 -31.12 -1.58 -33.76
N GLY A 471 -30.59 -2.74 -33.34
CA GLY A 471 -30.69 -4.01 -34.06
C GLY A 471 -32.13 -4.51 -34.27
N THR A 472 -32.35 -5.54 -35.09
CA THR A 472 -33.68 -6.08 -35.48
C THR A 472 -34.51 -6.69 -34.34
N THR A 473 -34.10 -6.55 -33.08
CA THR A 473 -34.76 -7.16 -31.92
C THR A 473 -35.18 -6.06 -30.94
N LEU A 474 -36.50 -5.85 -30.88
CA LEU A 474 -37.29 -5.31 -29.78
C LEU A 474 -36.67 -4.18 -28.93
N ILE A 475 -37.21 -2.95 -29.03
CA ILE A 475 -37.11 -1.99 -27.92
C ILE A 475 -37.86 -2.61 -26.75
N ARG A 476 -37.14 -3.16 -25.77
CA ARG A 476 -37.75 -3.68 -24.55
C ARG A 476 -38.06 -2.50 -23.63
N HIS A 477 -39.13 -1.78 -23.96
CA HIS A 477 -39.72 -0.81 -23.07
C HIS A 477 -40.29 -1.53 -21.85
N ARG A 478 -39.55 -1.57 -20.74
CA ARG A 478 -40.15 -1.78 -19.41
C ARG A 478 -40.52 -0.42 -18.82
N ILE A 479 -41.33 0.30 -19.58
CA ILE A 479 -41.81 1.63 -19.25
C ILE A 479 -42.88 1.52 -18.16
N THR A 480 -42.66 2.20 -17.03
CA THR A 480 -43.73 2.61 -16.10
C THR A 480 -43.78 4.15 -16.13
N LEU A 481 -44.35 4.76 -17.18
CA LEU A 481 -44.24 6.22 -17.44
C LEU A 481 -45.48 7.02 -17.03
N THR A 482 -45.22 8.23 -16.50
CA THR A 482 -46.18 9.35 -16.42
C THR A 482 -45.97 10.43 -17.50
N GLN A 483 -44.80 10.58 -18.15
CA GLN A 483 -44.62 11.50 -19.31
C GLN A 483 -43.33 11.25 -20.12
N LEU A 484 -43.44 10.94 -21.43
CA LEU A 484 -42.33 10.84 -22.38
C LEU A 484 -42.50 11.93 -23.46
N THR A 485 -41.50 12.78 -23.67
CA THR A 485 -41.53 13.81 -24.73
C THR A 485 -40.34 13.61 -25.66
N PHE A 486 -40.61 13.25 -26.92
CA PHE A 486 -39.64 13.37 -28.01
C PHE A 486 -39.84 14.72 -28.69
N THR A 487 -38.80 15.54 -28.71
CA THR A 487 -38.76 16.74 -29.55
C THR A 487 -38.03 16.38 -30.84
N TYR A 488 -38.77 16.39 -31.96
CA TYR A 488 -38.25 16.09 -33.30
C TYR A 488 -37.50 17.27 -33.91
#